data_AF-A0A3D4DGJ0-F1
#
_entry.id   AF-A0A3D4DGJ0-F1
#
_cell.length_a   1.000
_cell.length_b   1.000
_cell.length_c   1.000
_cell.angle_alpha   90.00
_cell.angle_beta   90.00
_cell.angle_gamma   90.00
#
_symmetry.space_group_name_H-M   'P 1'
#
loop_
_entity.id
_entity.type
_entity.pdbx_description
1 polymer ?
#
loop_
_entity_poly.entity_id
_entity_poly.type
_entity_poly.pdbx_seq_one_letter_code
_entity_poly.pdbx_strand_id
1 'polypeptide(L)'
;MENSKDLIINYFFNEHLKVKEIAEIIHTSSSYITKIIKQDKRYTKEKEYRNNKSKEKRKKDQNRFIKNKREQKRIDDNFTFVEEQHRQASLELSKSKYLSNESYRKWNASAYKYNPSKHRYEFDENLGRSADIPKYIKER
;
A
#
# COMPACT_ATOMS: atom_id res chain seq x y z
N MET A 1 21.59 -49.00 28.75
CA MET A 1 20.77 -47.78 28.82
C MET A 1 21.69 -46.62 28.53
N GLU A 2 21.48 -45.90 27.42
CA GLU A 2 22.26 -44.69 27.15
C GLU A 2 22.04 -43.68 28.28
N ASN A 3 23.13 -43.09 28.77
CA ASN A 3 23.06 -42.13 29.86
C ASN A 3 22.35 -40.87 29.36
N SER A 4 21.42 -40.32 30.15
CA SER A 4 20.65 -39.13 29.75
C SER A 4 21.54 -37.93 29.37
N LYS A 5 22.78 -37.88 29.89
CA LYS A 5 23.79 -36.87 29.53
C LYS A 5 24.29 -37.02 28.08
N ASP A 6 24.51 -38.24 27.63
CA ASP A 6 25.03 -38.52 26.29
C ASP A 6 23.96 -38.19 25.24
N LEU A 7 22.70 -38.49 25.54
CA LEU A 7 21.55 -38.06 24.73
C LEU A 7 21.47 -36.54 24.59
N ILE A 8 21.65 -35.79 25.69
CA ILE A 8 21.66 -34.31 25.67
C ILE A 8 22.76 -33.78 24.74
N ILE A 9 23.96 -34.36 24.82
CA ILE A 9 25.10 -33.96 23.99
C ILE A 9 24.82 -34.29 22.52
N ASN A 10 24.32 -35.49 22.23
CA ASN A 10 23.96 -35.90 20.86
C ASN A 10 22.92 -34.95 20.24
N TYR A 11 21.80 -34.70 20.94
CA TYR A 11 20.74 -33.83 20.45
C TYR A 11 21.19 -32.39 20.23
N PHE A 12 22.06 -31.86 21.10
CA PHE A 12 22.49 -30.47 21.00
C PHE A 12 23.56 -30.25 19.91
N PHE A 13 24.52 -31.17 19.77
CA PHE A 13 25.68 -30.98 18.90
C PHE A 13 25.54 -31.66 17.53
N ASN A 14 24.90 -32.82 17.45
CA ASN A 14 24.75 -33.54 16.18
C ASN A 14 23.42 -33.18 15.49
N GLU A 15 22.32 -33.14 16.24
CA GLU A 15 21.00 -32.80 15.69
C GLU A 15 20.69 -31.30 15.73
N HIS A 16 21.54 -30.52 16.39
CA HIS A 16 21.42 -29.07 16.53
C HIS A 16 20.07 -28.60 17.10
N LEU A 17 19.40 -29.41 17.92
CA LEU A 17 18.14 -29.06 18.56
C LEU A 17 18.31 -27.90 19.56
N LYS A 18 17.22 -27.19 19.84
CA LYS A 18 17.20 -26.13 20.86
C LYS A 18 17.09 -26.76 22.25
N VAL A 19 17.63 -26.06 23.25
CA VAL A 19 17.54 -26.48 24.66
C VAL A 19 16.10 -26.74 25.12
N LYS A 20 15.13 -25.95 24.62
CA LYS A 20 13.70 -26.15 24.91
C LYS A 20 13.18 -27.49 24.37
N GLU A 21 13.52 -27.82 23.11
CA GLU A 21 13.10 -29.07 22.46
C GLU A 21 13.72 -30.28 23.19
N ILE A 22 15.00 -30.18 23.57
CA ILE A 22 15.68 -31.23 24.35
C ILE A 22 15.06 -31.38 25.74
N ALA A 23 14.65 -30.29 26.38
CA ALA A 23 13.99 -30.30 27.68
C ALA A 23 12.65 -31.04 27.64
N GLU A 24 11.89 -30.85 26.57
CA GLU A 24 10.63 -31.54 26.32
C GLU A 24 10.85 -33.05 26.08
N ILE A 25 11.86 -33.43 25.29
CA ILE A 25 12.18 -34.84 24.97
C ILE A 25 12.69 -35.62 26.20
N ILE A 26 13.59 -35.02 26.99
CA ILE A 26 14.25 -35.68 28.14
C ILE A 26 13.48 -35.42 29.44
N HIS A 27 12.34 -34.71 29.38
CA HIS A 27 11.51 -34.36 30.53
C HIS A 27 12.30 -33.77 31.70
N THR A 28 13.25 -32.88 31.39
CA THR A 28 14.18 -32.30 32.37
C THR A 28 14.24 -30.79 32.23
N SER A 29 14.64 -30.09 33.29
CA SER A 29 14.75 -28.63 33.26
C SER A 29 15.78 -28.13 32.22
N SER A 30 15.46 -27.03 31.55
CA SER A 30 16.37 -26.35 30.62
C SER A 30 17.69 -25.92 31.29
N SER A 31 17.64 -25.60 32.59
CA SER A 31 18.81 -25.23 33.39
C SER A 31 19.80 -26.39 33.52
N TYR A 32 19.31 -27.62 33.76
CA TYR A 32 20.15 -28.81 33.84
C TYR A 32 20.82 -29.12 32.50
N ILE A 33 20.06 -29.06 31.41
CA ILE A 33 20.59 -29.24 30.04
C ILE A 33 21.66 -28.19 29.75
N THR A 34 21.39 -26.92 30.07
CA THR A 34 22.35 -25.83 29.88
C THR A 34 23.65 -26.04 30.66
N LYS A 35 23.56 -26.61 31.87
CA LYS A 35 24.74 -26.94 32.69
C LYS A 35 25.59 -28.02 32.01
N ILE A 36 24.96 -29.05 31.45
CA ILE A 36 25.66 -30.15 30.77
C ILE A 36 26.32 -29.68 29.47
N ILE A 37 25.57 -29.00 28.59
CA ILE A 37 26.13 -28.57 27.28
C ILE A 37 27.31 -27.61 27.43
N LYS A 38 27.32 -26.77 28.48
CA LYS A 38 28.40 -25.80 28.73
C LYS A 38 29.69 -26.43 29.23
N GLN A 39 29.62 -27.63 29.81
CA GLN A 39 30.81 -28.36 30.25
C GLN A 39 31.57 -28.96 29.07
N ASP A 40 30.91 -29.15 27.92
CA ASP A 40 31.55 -29.69 26.72
C ASP A 40 32.42 -28.63 26.02
N LYS A 41 33.62 -29.04 25.62
CA LYS A 41 34.60 -28.18 24.91
C LYS A 41 34.09 -27.66 23.57
N ARG A 42 33.15 -28.36 22.92
CA ARG A 42 32.57 -28.02 21.61
C ARG A 42 31.56 -26.87 21.69
N TYR A 43 31.11 -26.52 22.91
CA TYR A 43 30.05 -25.52 23.13
C TYR A 43 30.34 -24.16 22.49
N THR A 44 31.59 -23.68 22.57
CA THR A 44 31.99 -22.39 22.00
C THR A 44 31.83 -22.36 20.49
N LYS A 45 32.29 -23.40 19.80
CA LYS A 45 32.16 -23.56 18.33
C LYS A 45 30.70 -23.66 17.90
N GLU A 46 29.89 -24.45 18.62
CA GLU A 46 28.46 -24.60 18.33
C GLU A 46 27.69 -23.28 18.53
N LYS A 47 28.03 -22.52 19.58
CA LYS A 47 27.45 -21.21 19.84
C LYS A 47 27.75 -20.22 18.71
N GLU A 48 28.98 -20.22 18.20
CA GLU A 48 29.38 -19.38 17.07
C GLU A 48 28.65 -19.78 15.79
N TYR A 49 28.58 -21.09 15.48
CA TYR A 49 27.83 -21.62 14.35
C TYR A 49 26.36 -21.18 14.37
N ARG A 50 25.68 -21.32 15.52
CA ARG A 50 24.28 -20.89 15.68
C ARG A 50 24.10 -19.38 15.54
N ASN A 51 25.06 -18.58 16.02
CA ASN A 51 25.04 -17.13 15.85
C ASN A 51 25.14 -16.74 14.37
N ASN A 52 26.06 -17.35 13.62
CA ASN A 52 26.23 -17.09 12.19
C ASN A 52 25.00 -17.53 11.38
N LYS A 53 24.44 -18.71 11.68
CA LYS A 53 23.19 -19.18 11.07
C LYS A 53 22.02 -18.23 11.33
N SER A 54 21.92 -17.69 12.54
CA SER A 54 20.90 -16.70 12.90
C SER A 54 21.07 -15.38 12.15
N LYS A 55 22.30 -14.87 12.03
CA LYS A 55 22.62 -13.66 11.26
C LYS A 55 22.25 -13.81 9.79
N GLU A 56 22.61 -14.94 9.17
CA GLU A 56 22.26 -15.25 7.78
C GLU A 56 20.75 -15.31 7.57
N LYS A 57 20.02 -15.98 8.48
CA LYS A 57 18.56 -16.03 8.42
C LYS A 57 17.95 -14.63 8.53
N ARG A 58 18.42 -13.82 9.49
CA ARG A 58 17.95 -12.44 9.68
C ARG A 58 18.16 -11.60 8.44
N LYS A 59 19.29 -11.71 7.76
CA LYS A 59 19.58 -11.01 6.50
C LYS A 59 18.58 -11.41 5.41
N LYS A 60 18.32 -12.71 5.24
CA LYS A 60 17.35 -13.22 4.26
C LYS A 60 15.92 -12.74 4.58
N ASP A 61 15.52 -12.79 5.84
CA ASP A 61 14.19 -12.37 6.28
C ASP A 61 14.00 -10.85 6.09
N GLN A 62 15.00 -10.04 6.40
CA GLN A 62 14.97 -8.60 6.17
C GLN A 62 14.86 -8.25 4.69
N ASN A 63 15.64 -8.92 3.83
CA ASN A 63 15.55 -8.74 2.38
C ASN A 63 14.17 -9.11 1.84
N ARG A 64 13.59 -10.24 2.30
CA ARG A 64 12.23 -10.64 1.93
C ARG A 64 11.20 -9.61 2.36
N PHE A 65 11.29 -9.12 3.59
CA PHE A 65 10.39 -8.08 4.10
C PHE A 65 10.46 -6.79 3.27
N ILE A 66 11.67 -6.30 2.99
CA ILE A 66 11.85 -5.07 2.18
C ILE A 66 11.32 -5.27 0.76
N LYS A 67 11.56 -6.43 0.14
CA LYS A 67 11.03 -6.75 -1.20
C LYS A 67 9.51 -6.73 -1.21
N ASN A 68 8.87 -7.43 -0.27
CA ASN A 68 7.41 -7.49 -0.17
C ASN A 68 6.82 -6.09 0.07
N LYS A 69 7.45 -5.28 0.93
CA LYS A 69 7.02 -3.89 1.18
C LYS A 69 7.07 -3.03 -0.08
N ARG A 70 8.12 -3.17 -0.90
CA ARG A 70 8.25 -2.45 -2.18
C ARG A 70 7.22 -2.91 -3.20
N GLU A 71 6.95 -4.21 -3.26
CA GLU A 71 5.98 -4.79 -4.18
C GLU A 71 4.55 -4.35 -3.84
N GLN A 72 4.18 -4.38 -2.55
CA GLN A 72 2.89 -3.85 -2.11
C GLN A 72 2.72 -2.38 -2.49
N LYS A 73 3.75 -1.55 -2.23
CA LYS A 73 3.70 -0.14 -2.61
C LYS A 73 3.51 0.06 -4.11
N ARG A 74 4.17 -0.75 -4.96
CA ARG A 74 3.98 -0.67 -6.43
C ARG A 74 2.55 -1.00 -6.85
N ILE A 75 1.90 -1.95 -6.18
CA ILE A 75 0.51 -2.31 -6.44
C ILE A 75 -0.41 -1.15 -6.04
N ASP A 76 -0.19 -0.59 -4.84
CA ASP A 76 -0.98 0.52 -4.32
C ASP A 76 -0.82 1.77 -5.22
N ASP A 77 0.42 2.13 -5.57
CA ASP A 77 0.73 3.27 -6.47
C ASP A 77 0.11 3.08 -7.87
N ASN A 78 0.05 1.84 -8.37
CA ASN A 78 -0.58 1.56 -9.66
C ASN A 78 -2.11 1.63 -9.57
N PHE A 79 -2.69 1.16 -8.46
CA PHE A 79 -4.13 1.26 -8.22
C PHE A 79 -4.59 2.72 -8.15
N THR A 80 -3.88 3.56 -7.39
CA THR A 80 -4.20 4.99 -7.29
C THR A 80 -4.07 5.70 -8.63
N PHE A 81 -3.04 5.37 -9.42
CA PHE A 81 -2.87 5.91 -10.76
C PHE A 81 -4.04 5.56 -11.69
N VAL A 82 -4.47 4.29 -11.68
CA VAL A 82 -5.61 3.82 -12.48
C VAL A 82 -6.92 4.48 -12.03
N GLU A 83 -7.13 4.61 -10.72
CA GLU A 83 -8.29 5.30 -10.15
C GLU A 83 -8.35 6.78 -10.58
N GLU A 84 -7.23 7.49 -10.53
CA GLU A 84 -7.13 8.88 -10.99
C GLU A 84 -7.44 9.01 -12.48
N GLN A 85 -6.92 8.11 -13.32
CA GLN A 85 -7.26 8.08 -14.75
C GLN A 85 -8.75 7.85 -14.97
N HIS A 86 -9.36 6.89 -14.27
CA HIS A 86 -10.80 6.66 -14.35
C HIS A 86 -11.62 7.87 -13.92
N ARG A 87 -11.18 8.57 -12.87
CA ARG A 87 -11.82 9.80 -12.40
C ARG A 87 -11.76 10.90 -13.47
N GLN A 88 -10.60 11.12 -14.09
CA GLN A 88 -10.45 12.11 -15.16
C GLN A 88 -11.28 11.75 -16.39
N ALA A 89 -11.23 10.49 -16.85
CA ALA A 89 -12.03 10.03 -17.98
C ALA A 89 -13.53 10.20 -17.71
N SER A 90 -13.97 9.92 -16.48
CA SER A 90 -15.37 10.14 -16.07
C SER A 90 -15.75 11.62 -16.11
N LEU A 91 -14.87 12.53 -15.68
CA LEU A 91 -15.10 13.97 -15.75
C LEU A 91 -15.19 14.46 -17.20
N GLU A 92 -14.25 14.05 -18.05
CA GLU A 92 -14.18 14.45 -19.46
C GLU A 92 -15.36 13.91 -20.29
N LEU A 93 -15.74 12.66 -20.06
CA LEU A 93 -16.87 12.03 -20.74
C LEU A 93 -18.22 12.42 -20.12
N SER A 94 -18.23 12.93 -18.88
CA SER A 94 -19.46 13.44 -18.28
C SER A 94 -19.82 14.78 -18.91
N LYS A 95 -20.98 14.81 -19.56
CA LYS A 95 -21.63 16.08 -19.92
C LYS A 95 -22.36 16.63 -18.70
N SER A 96 -22.11 17.89 -18.36
CA SER A 96 -22.95 18.62 -17.39
C SER A 96 -24.41 18.56 -17.85
N LYS A 97 -25.32 18.12 -16.96
CA LYS A 97 -26.77 18.19 -17.22
C LYS A 97 -27.27 19.64 -17.23
N TYR A 98 -26.48 20.57 -16.68
CA TYR A 98 -26.81 21.98 -16.58
C TYR A 98 -26.23 22.75 -17.76
N LEU A 99 -27.11 23.32 -18.59
CA LEU A 99 -26.75 24.23 -19.65
C LEU A 99 -26.51 25.62 -19.06
N SER A 100 -25.26 26.10 -19.10
CA SER A 100 -24.96 27.45 -18.61
C SER A 100 -25.54 28.50 -19.56
N ASN A 101 -25.87 29.68 -19.02
CA ASN A 101 -26.33 30.81 -19.82
C ASN A 101 -25.34 31.18 -20.93
N GLU A 102 -24.03 31.08 -20.66
CA GLU A 102 -22.98 31.34 -21.65
C GLU A 102 -23.00 30.31 -22.78
N SER A 103 -23.09 29.02 -22.45
CA SER A 103 -23.23 27.95 -23.45
C SER A 103 -24.51 28.09 -24.26
N TYR A 104 -25.62 28.47 -23.61
CA TYR A 104 -26.88 28.77 -24.29
C TYR A 104 -26.73 29.91 -25.31
N ARG A 105 -26.05 31.01 -24.94
CA ARG A 105 -25.76 32.12 -25.86
C ARG A 105 -24.78 31.75 -26.96
N LYS A 106 -23.78 30.92 -26.68
CA LYS A 106 -22.87 30.39 -27.72
C LYS A 106 -23.64 29.56 -28.76
N TRP A 107 -24.58 28.73 -28.32
CA TRP A 107 -25.41 27.92 -29.22
C TRP A 107 -26.47 28.76 -29.95
N ASN A 108 -27.02 29.79 -29.31
CA ASN A 108 -28.03 30.69 -29.87
C ASN A 108 -27.46 32.08 -30.15
N ALA A 109 -26.30 32.15 -30.81
CA ALA A 109 -25.56 33.41 -30.98
C ALA A 109 -26.36 34.49 -31.73
N SER A 110 -27.23 34.10 -32.67
CA SER A 110 -28.08 35.02 -33.44
C SER A 110 -29.20 35.68 -32.63
N ALA A 111 -29.63 35.06 -31.53
CA ALA A 111 -30.73 35.56 -30.70
C ALA A 111 -30.31 36.64 -29.70
N TYR A 112 -29.00 36.86 -29.54
CA TYR A 112 -28.43 37.82 -28.61
C TYR A 112 -27.61 38.88 -29.33
N LYS A 113 -27.79 40.15 -28.96
CA LYS A 113 -27.01 41.28 -29.45
C LYS A 113 -26.10 41.78 -28.34
N TYR A 114 -24.86 42.13 -28.69
CA TYR A 114 -23.94 42.70 -27.73
C TYR A 114 -24.27 44.17 -27.47
N ASN A 115 -24.28 44.56 -26.20
CA ASN A 115 -24.43 45.95 -25.76
C ASN A 115 -23.09 46.43 -25.17
N PRO A 116 -22.28 47.19 -25.94
CA PRO A 116 -20.96 47.65 -25.50
C PRO A 116 -21.03 48.51 -24.23
N SER A 117 -22.04 49.37 -24.10
CA SER A 117 -22.14 50.31 -22.97
C SER A 117 -22.38 49.63 -21.62
N LYS A 118 -22.93 48.41 -21.64
CA LYS A 118 -23.27 47.64 -20.44
C LYS A 118 -22.48 46.35 -20.30
N HIS A 119 -21.52 46.12 -21.21
CA HIS A 119 -20.67 44.93 -21.30
C HIS A 119 -21.45 43.62 -21.12
N ARG A 120 -22.55 43.47 -21.88
CA ARG A 120 -23.45 42.31 -21.78
C ARG A 120 -24.16 42.01 -23.08
N TYR A 121 -24.62 40.77 -23.22
CA TYR A 121 -25.47 40.31 -24.30
C TYR A 121 -26.94 40.43 -23.90
N GLU A 122 -27.76 41.02 -24.75
CA GLU A 122 -29.20 41.22 -24.54
C GLU A 122 -29.97 40.42 -25.59
N PHE A 123 -31.02 39.71 -25.17
CA PHE A 123 -31.86 38.90 -26.05
C PHE A 123 -32.69 39.80 -26.96
N ASP A 124 -32.88 39.41 -28.23
CA ASP A 124 -33.70 40.15 -29.18
C ASP A 124 -35.19 40.03 -28.82
N GLU A 125 -35.82 41.14 -28.43
CA GLU A 125 -37.23 41.18 -28.02
C GLU A 125 -38.21 40.83 -29.15
N ASN A 126 -37.76 40.89 -30.41
CA ASN A 126 -38.57 40.47 -31.55
C ASN A 126 -38.73 38.93 -31.63
N LEU A 127 -37.90 38.18 -30.91
CA LEU A 127 -37.98 36.74 -30.83
C LEU A 127 -38.84 36.32 -29.62
N GLY A 128 -39.66 35.28 -29.78
CA GLY A 128 -40.41 34.71 -28.67
C GLY A 128 -39.47 34.05 -27.65
N ARG A 129 -39.52 34.48 -26.39
CA ARG A 129 -38.67 33.98 -25.30
C ARG A 129 -39.50 33.28 -24.22
N SER A 130 -39.12 32.07 -23.82
CA SER A 130 -39.67 31.41 -22.62
C SER A 130 -39.17 32.04 -21.32
N ALA A 131 -39.81 31.75 -20.19
CA ALA A 131 -39.40 32.30 -18.90
C ALA A 131 -37.98 31.89 -18.49
N ASP A 132 -37.58 30.66 -18.82
CA ASP A 132 -36.31 30.03 -18.41
C ASP A 132 -35.08 30.54 -19.17
N ILE A 133 -35.27 31.22 -20.31
CA ILE A 133 -34.17 31.75 -21.13
C ILE A 133 -33.66 33.06 -20.52
N PRO A 134 -32.36 33.27 -20.31
CA PRO A 134 -31.86 34.51 -19.73
C PRO A 134 -32.10 35.72 -20.65
N LYS A 135 -32.70 36.80 -20.10
CA LYS A 135 -32.92 38.07 -20.82
C LYS A 135 -31.61 38.76 -21.19
N TYR A 136 -30.63 38.69 -20.29
CA TYR A 136 -29.31 39.25 -20.49
C TYR A 136 -28.25 38.33 -19.88
N ILE A 137 -27.07 38.33 -20.49
CA ILE A 137 -25.92 37.52 -20.07
C ILE A 137 -24.72 38.45 -20.00
N LYS A 138 -24.14 38.60 -18.81
CA LYS A 138 -22.95 39.43 -18.63
C LYS A 138 -21.75 38.75 -19.29
N GLU A 139 -20.92 39.55 -19.94
CA GLU A 139 -19.59 39.10 -20.36
C GLU A 139 -18.74 38.86 -19.11
N ARG A 140 -17.96 37.77 -19.11
CA ARG A 140 -17.12 37.36 -17.99
C ARG A 140 -15.69 37.80 -18.23
#